data_AF-A0AAW7WGT1-F1
#
_entry.id   AF-A0AAW7WGT1-F1
#
_cell.length_a   1.000
_cell.length_b   1.000
_cell.length_c   1.000
_cell.angle_alpha   90.00
_cell.angle_beta   90.00
_cell.angle_gamma   90.00
#
_symmetry.space_group_name_H-M   'P 1'
#
loop_
_entity.id
_entity.type
_entity.pdbx_description
1 polymer ?
#
loop_
_entity_poly.entity_id
_entity_poly.type
_entity_poly.pdbx_seq_one_letter_code
_entity_poly.pdbx_strand_id
1 'polypeptide(L)'
;MQRLIPLLCLLVTSVGLTSCGLVSSSGDKPNANTRASIKQLERRINQLEQELQELKSPAGDADSKTPAGPLRSLTLRIGTEDDRLRMYWADGQTSNLICSEEGKGVWACG
;
A
#
# COMPACT_ATOMS: atom_id res chain seq x y z
N MET A 1 -18.97 -56.75 46.26
CA MET A 1 -17.84 -56.58 45.32
C MET A 1 -18.38 -56.04 44.02
N GLN A 2 -18.03 -54.78 43.73
CA GLN A 2 -17.58 -54.38 42.39
C GLN A 2 -18.66 -54.40 41.29
N ARG A 3 -19.49 -53.34 41.23
CA ARG A 3 -19.98 -52.61 40.02
C ARG A 3 -21.01 -51.51 40.39
N LEU A 4 -20.74 -50.73 41.44
CA LEU A 4 -21.59 -49.61 41.90
C LEU A 4 -20.76 -48.33 42.19
N ILE A 5 -19.62 -48.16 41.50
CA ILE A 5 -18.60 -47.16 41.86
C ILE A 5 -18.23 -46.13 40.76
N PRO A 6 -18.60 -46.21 39.46
CA PRO A 6 -18.29 -45.09 38.56
C PRO A 6 -19.44 -44.08 38.40
N LEU A 7 -20.57 -44.27 39.08
CA LEU A 7 -21.80 -43.49 38.87
C LEU A 7 -21.99 -42.31 39.84
N LEU A 8 -20.95 -41.93 40.60
CA LEU A 8 -21.07 -40.89 41.63
C LEU A 8 -19.94 -39.82 41.63
N CYS A 9 -19.11 -39.74 40.59
CA CYS A 9 -17.96 -38.79 40.56
C CYS A 9 -17.86 -37.90 39.31
N LEU A 10 -18.91 -37.77 38.50
CA LEU A 10 -18.89 -36.87 37.33
C LEU A 10 -20.13 -35.97 37.23
N LEU A 11 -20.75 -35.69 38.37
CA LEU A 11 -21.66 -34.56 38.56
C LEU A 11 -21.05 -33.72 39.67
N VAL A 12 -20.95 -32.41 39.45
CA VAL A 12 -20.38 -31.40 40.36
C VAL A 12 -18.85 -31.20 40.23
N THR A 13 -18.43 -30.63 39.09
CA THR A 13 -17.28 -29.71 39.07
C THR A 13 -17.70 -28.38 38.45
N SER A 14 -18.01 -27.45 39.36
CA SER A 14 -17.73 -26.02 39.28
C SER A 14 -18.21 -25.26 38.02
N VAL A 15 -19.47 -24.86 38.09
CA VAL A 15 -19.83 -23.45 37.83
C VAL A 15 -18.91 -22.58 38.69
N GLY A 16 -18.10 -21.72 38.08
CA GLY A 16 -17.29 -20.78 38.85
C GLY A 16 -16.03 -20.27 38.16
N LEU A 17 -16.15 -19.60 37.02
CA LEU A 17 -15.25 -18.52 36.63
C LEU A 17 -16.05 -17.40 35.95
N THR A 18 -17.04 -16.87 36.67
CA THR A 18 -17.50 -15.50 36.47
C THR A 18 -16.47 -14.58 37.11
N SER A 19 -15.29 -14.47 36.50
CA SER A 19 -14.38 -13.37 36.85
C SER A 19 -14.96 -12.12 36.20
N CYS A 20 -15.49 -11.23 37.04
CA CYS A 20 -15.84 -9.86 36.71
C CYS A 20 -14.67 -9.15 36.03
N GLY A 21 -14.66 -9.20 34.71
CA GLY A 21 -14.02 -8.22 33.86
C GLY A 21 -15.06 -7.27 33.29
N LEU A 22 -16.03 -6.82 34.10
CA LEU A 22 -16.71 -5.55 33.85
C LEU A 22 -15.66 -4.46 34.07
N VAL A 23 -14.74 -4.34 33.12
CA VAL A 23 -14.13 -3.05 32.85
C VAL A 23 -15.31 -2.21 32.43
N SER A 24 -15.81 -1.38 33.35
CA SER A 24 -16.61 -0.25 32.99
C SER A 24 -15.88 0.41 31.84
N SER A 25 -16.37 0.22 30.61
CA SER A 25 -16.09 1.14 29.53
C SER A 25 -16.80 2.41 29.98
N SER A 26 -16.15 3.13 30.90
CA SER A 26 -16.40 4.53 31.15
C SER A 26 -16.42 5.13 29.77
N GLY A 27 -17.62 5.52 29.32
CA GLY A 27 -17.85 6.10 28.01
C GLY A 27 -16.88 7.25 27.87
N ASP A 28 -15.74 6.98 27.27
CA ASP A 28 -14.68 7.93 27.02
C ASP A 28 -15.20 8.76 25.87
N LYS A 29 -16.09 9.70 26.20
CA LYS A 29 -16.46 10.79 25.31
C LYS A 29 -15.12 11.37 24.87
N PRO A 30 -14.77 11.31 23.57
CA PRO A 30 -13.46 11.70 23.12
C PRO A 30 -13.21 13.10 23.65
N ASN A 31 -12.17 13.23 24.48
CA ASN A 31 -11.88 14.46 25.18
C ASN A 31 -11.78 15.60 24.13
N ALA A 32 -12.12 16.82 24.52
CA ALA A 32 -12.18 17.94 23.57
C ALA A 32 -10.87 18.12 22.78
N ASN A 33 -9.74 17.73 23.40
CA ASN A 33 -8.40 17.77 22.80
C ASN A 33 -8.22 16.73 21.67
N THR A 34 -8.70 15.50 21.85
CA THR A 34 -8.72 14.43 20.83
C THR A 34 -9.60 14.81 19.65
N ARG A 35 -10.75 15.45 19.90
CA ARG A 35 -11.60 15.96 18.80
C ARG A 35 -10.91 17.09 18.02
N ALA A 36 -10.21 17.97 18.71
CA ALA A 36 -9.47 19.06 18.08
C ALA A 36 -8.28 18.54 17.25
N SER A 37 -7.54 17.56 17.76
CA SER A 37 -6.42 16.95 17.03
C SER A 37 -6.89 16.21 15.78
N ILE A 38 -7.99 15.44 15.87
CA ILE A 38 -8.58 14.76 14.69
C ILE A 38 -8.97 15.79 13.62
N LYS A 39 -9.67 16.87 13.99
CA LYS A 39 -10.03 17.95 13.05
C LYS A 39 -8.81 18.64 12.43
N GLN A 40 -7.70 18.73 13.15
CA GLN A 40 -6.45 19.27 12.61
C GLN A 40 -5.82 18.31 11.60
N LEU A 41 -5.83 17.00 11.88
CA LEU A 41 -5.35 15.98 10.94
C LEU A 41 -6.19 15.97 9.66
N GLU A 42 -7.51 16.01 9.80
CA GLU A 42 -8.45 16.01 8.68
C GLU A 42 -8.25 17.24 7.77
N ARG A 43 -8.03 18.43 8.36
CA ARG A 43 -7.67 19.64 7.59
C ARG A 43 -6.35 19.49 6.84
N ARG A 44 -5.33 18.88 7.45
CA ARG A 44 -4.04 18.66 6.81
C ARG A 44 -4.13 17.67 5.66
N ILE A 45 -4.90 16.60 5.83
CA ILE A 45 -5.14 15.62 4.75
C ILE A 45 -5.83 16.31 3.59
N ASN A 46 -6.91 17.06 3.83
CA ASN A 46 -7.63 17.78 2.78
C ASN A 46 -6.73 18.78 2.04
N GLN A 47 -5.84 19.49 2.75
CA GLN A 47 -4.87 20.39 2.12
C GLN A 47 -3.88 19.64 1.23
N LEU A 48 -3.35 18.51 1.70
CA LEU A 48 -2.42 17.69 0.91
C LEU A 48 -3.10 17.07 -0.31
N GLU A 49 -4.33 16.59 -0.17
CA GLU A 49 -5.12 16.07 -1.30
C GLU A 49 -5.38 17.17 -2.33
N GLN A 50 -5.70 18.39 -1.89
CA GLN A 50 -5.88 19.52 -2.79
C GLN A 50 -4.58 19.90 -3.50
N GLU A 51 -3.45 19.99 -2.79
CA GLU A 51 -2.13 20.24 -3.40
C GLU A 51 -1.77 19.16 -4.43
N LEU A 52 -2.04 17.90 -4.15
CA LEU A 52 -1.84 16.80 -5.09
C LEU A 52 -2.76 16.91 -6.31
N GLN A 53 -4.00 17.35 -6.13
CA GLN A 53 -4.95 17.58 -7.22
C GLN A 53 -4.47 18.71 -8.16
N GLU A 54 -3.93 19.80 -7.60
CA GLU A 54 -3.35 20.93 -8.35
C GLU A 54 -2.08 20.53 -9.10
N LEU A 55 -1.23 19.70 -8.48
CA LEU A 55 -0.05 19.11 -9.12
C LEU A 55 -0.43 18.12 -10.23
N LYS A 56 -1.59 17.48 -10.10
CA LYS A 56 -2.23 16.67 -11.14
C LYS A 56 -2.98 17.57 -12.13
N SER A 57 -2.35 18.66 -12.57
CA SER A 57 -2.71 19.23 -13.87
C SER A 57 -2.69 18.11 -14.90
N PRO A 58 -3.65 18.07 -15.85
CA PRO A 58 -3.68 17.03 -16.85
C PRO A 58 -2.30 17.01 -17.49
N ALA A 59 -1.69 15.83 -17.61
CA ALA A 59 -0.57 15.61 -18.49
C ALA A 59 -1.01 16.13 -19.87
N GLY A 60 -0.76 17.41 -20.13
CA GLY A 60 -1.18 18.08 -21.34
C GLY A 60 -0.47 17.33 -22.44
N ASP A 61 -1.27 16.69 -23.31
CA ASP A 61 -0.86 15.78 -24.38
C ASP A 61 0.64 15.58 -24.37
N ALA A 62 1.12 14.72 -23.46
CA ALA A 62 2.53 14.48 -23.32
C ALA A 62 2.96 13.92 -24.67
N ASP A 63 3.53 14.78 -25.51
CA ASP A 63 4.11 14.36 -26.76
C ASP A 63 4.99 13.17 -26.39
N SER A 64 4.86 12.05 -27.12
CA SER A 64 5.48 10.76 -26.79
C SER A 64 7.00 10.85 -26.52
N LYS A 65 7.60 11.99 -26.84
CA LYS A 65 9.01 12.36 -26.71
C LYS A 65 9.36 13.14 -25.45
N THR A 66 8.39 13.68 -24.70
CA THR A 66 8.66 14.42 -23.45
C THR A 66 8.77 13.43 -22.29
N PRO A 67 9.95 13.25 -21.67
CA PRO A 67 10.11 12.28 -20.60
C PRO A 67 9.25 12.65 -19.40
N ALA A 68 8.59 11.64 -18.84
CA ALA A 68 7.52 11.75 -17.86
C ALA A 68 8.03 12.05 -16.42
N GLY A 69 9.04 12.92 -16.31
CA GLY A 69 9.75 13.25 -15.07
C GLY A 69 11.01 12.40 -14.83
N PRO A 70 11.47 12.29 -13.57
CA PRO A 70 12.68 11.54 -13.24
C PRO A 70 12.59 10.08 -13.65
N LEU A 71 13.68 9.52 -14.16
CA LEU A 71 13.77 8.10 -14.48
C LEU A 71 13.84 7.29 -13.18
N ARG A 72 12.95 6.31 -13.03
CA ARG A 72 12.91 5.40 -11.88
C ARG A 72 13.78 4.17 -12.09
N SER A 73 13.68 3.54 -13.26
CA SER A 73 14.49 2.39 -13.65
C SER A 73 14.45 2.16 -15.15
N LEU A 74 15.38 1.34 -15.67
CA LEU A 74 15.38 0.92 -17.07
C LEU A 74 15.67 -0.58 -17.19
N THR A 75 15.31 -1.16 -18.33
CA THR A 75 15.66 -2.54 -18.70
C THR A 75 16.13 -2.55 -20.15
N LEU A 76 17.30 -3.13 -20.39
CA LEU A 76 17.89 -3.29 -21.71
C LEU A 76 17.86 -4.78 -22.08
N ARG A 77 17.29 -5.10 -23.24
CA ARG A 77 17.29 -6.44 -23.84
C ARG A 77 17.99 -6.37 -25.18
N ILE A 78 19.08 -7.11 -25.33
CA ILE A 78 19.94 -7.15 -26.51
C ILE A 78 20.24 -8.61 -26.85
N GLY A 79 20.41 -8.92 -28.14
CA GLY A 79 20.70 -10.28 -28.61
C GLY A 79 19.45 -11.14 -28.78
N THR A 80 18.29 -10.51 -28.95
CA THR A 80 17.01 -11.17 -29.23
C THR A 80 16.43 -10.67 -30.56
N GLU A 81 15.32 -11.25 -31.02
CA GLU A 81 14.62 -10.76 -32.22
C GLU A 81 14.00 -9.36 -32.04
N ASP A 82 13.79 -8.91 -30.79
CA ASP A 82 13.22 -7.60 -30.41
C ASP A 82 14.13 -6.94 -29.38
N ASP A 83 15.25 -6.41 -29.86
CA ASP A 83 16.18 -5.63 -29.04
C ASP A 83 15.51 -4.31 -28.64
N ARG A 84 15.44 -4.07 -27.32
CA ARG A 84 14.60 -3.00 -26.78
C ARG A 84 15.13 -2.42 -25.48
N LEU A 85 15.00 -1.10 -25.37
CA LEU A 85 15.18 -0.34 -24.15
C LEU A 85 13.81 0.05 -23.59
N ARG A 86 13.50 -0.42 -22.38
CA ARG A 86 12.30 -0.03 -21.64
C ARG A 86 12.68 0.90 -20.49
N MET A 87 12.01 2.03 -20.39
CA MET A 87 12.23 3.03 -19.36
C MET A 87 10.98 3.18 -18.51
N TYR A 88 11.13 3.16 -17.19
CA TYR A 88 10.05 3.34 -16.22
C TYR A 88 10.24 4.68 -15.52
N TRP A 89 9.24 5.55 -15.64
CA TRP A 89 9.28 6.91 -15.10
C TRP A 89 8.71 6.97 -13.68
N ALA A 90 9.03 8.02 -12.93
CA ALA A 90 8.57 8.20 -11.55
C ALA A 90 7.05 8.37 -11.44
N ASP A 91 6.39 8.88 -12.48
CA ASP A 91 4.94 9.06 -12.54
C ASP A 91 4.17 7.77 -12.94
N GLY A 92 4.89 6.68 -13.22
CA GLY A 92 4.33 5.40 -13.63
C GLY A 92 4.22 5.19 -15.14
N GLN A 93 4.54 6.19 -15.97
CA GLN A 93 4.61 6.00 -17.42
C GLN A 93 5.76 5.06 -17.81
N THR A 94 5.67 4.49 -19.02
CA THR A 94 6.70 3.60 -19.56
C THR A 94 7.00 3.95 -21.02
N SER A 95 8.28 4.12 -21.37
CA SER A 95 8.73 4.24 -22.76
C SER A 95 9.31 2.90 -23.24
N ASN A 96 8.98 2.52 -24.48
CA ASN A 96 9.45 1.29 -25.13
C ASN A 96 10.14 1.66 -26.45
N LEU A 97 11.48 1.69 -26.46
CA LEU A 97 12.28 2.13 -27.58
C LEU A 97 12.95 0.93 -28.25
N ILE A 98 12.70 0.74 -29.55
CA ILE A 98 13.35 -0.30 -30.35
C ILE A 98 14.83 0.07 -30.48
N CYS A 99 15.71 -0.91 -30.36
CA CYS A 99 17.15 -0.69 -30.46
C CYS A 99 17.73 -1.38 -31.71
N SER A 100 18.67 -0.72 -32.37
CA SER A 100 19.46 -1.29 -33.46
C SER A 100 20.96 -1.13 -33.18
N GLU A 101 21.76 -2.14 -33.53
CA GLU A 101 23.21 -2.05 -33.39
C GLU A 101 23.80 -1.12 -34.46
N GLU A 102 24.48 -0.05 -34.04
CA GLU A 102 25.19 0.89 -34.89
C GLU A 102 26.70 0.73 -34.68
N GLY A 103 27.29 -0.29 -35.30
CA GLY A 103 28.71 -0.57 -35.23
C GLY A 103 29.03 -1.76 -34.34
N LYS A 104 30.12 -1.70 -33.57
CA LYS A 104 30.53 -2.79 -32.67
C LYS A 104 30.20 -2.43 -31.24
N GLY A 105 29.15 -3.03 -30.69
CA GLY A 105 28.79 -2.87 -29.27
C GLY A 105 28.16 -1.52 -28.93
N VAL A 106 27.56 -0.84 -29.90
CA VAL A 106 26.81 0.42 -29.70
C VAL A 106 25.39 0.22 -30.22
N TRP A 107 24.39 0.61 -29.44
CA TRP A 107 22.99 0.55 -29.82
C TRP A 107 22.37 1.93 -29.84
N ALA A 108 21.67 2.24 -30.92
CA ALA A 108 20.79 3.38 -31.01
C ALA A 108 19.37 2.93 -30.67
N CYS A 109 18.69 3.61 -29.73
CA CYS A 109 17.33 3.29 -29.32
C CYS A 109 16.45 4.54 -29.44
N GLY A 110 15.35 4.46 -30.20
CA GLY A 110 14.49 5.61 -30.49
C GLY A 110 13.16 5.26 -31.14
#